data_AF-A0A965FWW8-F1
#
_entry.id   AF-A0A965FWW8-F1
#
_cell.length_a   1.000
_cell.length_b   1.000
_cell.length_c   1.000
_cell.angle_alpha   90.00
_cell.angle_beta   90.00
_cell.angle_gamma   90.00
#
_symmetry.space_group_name_H-M   'P 1'
#
loop_
_entity.id
_entity.type
_entity.pdbx_description
1 polymer ?
#
loop_
_entity_poly.entity_id
_entity_poly.type
_entity_poly.pdbx_seq_one_letter_code
_entity_poly.pdbx_strand_id
1 'polypeptide(L)'
;RLVVATNQNDILHRCLTTGEYRMDTVVPSISPSMDIQISSNFERALFDAYDREGAAVAALMDELKTKGGFTLSQGVLDNLRAQFDSGRVSEQETSTEITHSFATRAELLCPHSAIGVRVADAQRDPNVPMITLATAHPAKFPDAVHAATGERPELPARMADLFERPERVTRVANDLHALKQIVQERI
;
A
#
# COMPACT_ATOMS: atom_id res chain seq x y z
N ARG A 1 15.08 -11.21 3.72
CA ARG A 1 14.80 -9.76 3.82
C ARG A 1 13.35 -9.53 3.41
N LEU A 2 12.63 -8.62 4.06
CA LEU A 2 11.29 -8.19 3.65
C LEU A 2 11.38 -6.76 3.13
N VAL A 3 10.90 -6.50 1.91
CA VAL A 3 11.05 -5.18 1.27
C VAL A 3 9.70 -4.46 1.25
N VAL A 4 9.63 -3.30 1.90
CA VAL A 4 8.43 -2.44 1.90
C VAL A 4 8.48 -1.51 0.69
N ALA A 5 7.55 -1.68 -0.24
CA ALA A 5 7.40 -0.80 -1.38
C ALA A 5 6.23 0.17 -1.16
N THR A 6 6.48 1.48 -1.21
CA THR A 6 5.44 2.52 -1.06
C THR A 6 5.32 3.34 -2.34
N ASN A 7 4.15 3.94 -2.55
CA ASN A 7 4.03 5.06 -3.49
C ASN A 7 4.53 6.35 -2.83
N GLN A 8 4.12 7.52 -3.35
CA GLN A 8 4.46 8.81 -2.77
C GLN A 8 3.98 9.03 -1.32
N ASN A 9 2.97 8.28 -0.86
CA ASN A 9 2.52 8.26 0.54
C ASN A 9 3.44 7.33 1.33
N ASP A 10 4.62 7.84 1.67
CA ASP A 10 5.82 7.07 1.95
C ASP A 10 6.21 7.00 3.43
N ILE A 11 5.24 7.14 4.34
CA ILE A 11 5.49 7.20 5.79
C ILE A 11 6.36 6.03 6.30
N LEU A 12 6.19 4.83 5.73
CA LEU A 12 7.01 3.67 6.07
C LEU A 12 8.45 3.78 5.56
N HIS A 13 8.63 4.26 4.32
CA HIS A 13 9.95 4.46 3.75
C HIS A 13 10.73 5.56 4.50
N ARG A 14 10.07 6.68 4.84
CA ARG A 14 10.65 7.73 5.69
C ARG A 14 11.04 7.19 7.05
N CYS A 15 10.15 6.47 7.73
CA CYS A 15 10.47 5.86 9.03
C CYS A 15 11.67 4.90 8.95
N LEU A 16 11.72 4.02 7.95
CA LEU A 16 12.84 3.09 7.77
C LEU A 16 14.13 3.78 7.31
N THR A 17 14.07 5.00 6.78
CA THR A 17 15.25 5.77 6.30
C THR A 17 15.77 6.76 7.35
N THR A 18 14.90 7.38 8.13
CA THR A 18 15.27 8.46 9.06
C THR A 18 14.93 8.16 10.52
N GLY A 19 14.14 7.12 10.79
CA GLY A 19 13.54 6.85 12.10
C GLY A 19 12.27 7.67 12.38
N GLU A 20 11.91 8.63 11.53
CA GLU A 20 10.74 9.48 11.75
C GLU A 20 9.46 8.86 11.17
N TYR A 21 8.51 8.55 12.04
CA TYR A 21 7.16 8.13 11.66
C TYR A 21 6.20 9.30 11.88
N ARG A 22 5.92 10.06 10.81
CA ARG A 22 5.11 11.28 10.87
C ARG A 22 4.04 11.31 9.78
N MET A 23 2.80 11.60 10.20
CA MET A 23 1.67 11.81 9.31
C MET A 23 1.95 12.99 8.39
N ASP A 24 1.50 12.86 7.15
CA ASP A 24 1.55 13.94 6.16
C ASP A 24 0.22 14.00 5.40
N THR A 25 0.11 14.94 4.48
CA THR A 25 -1.00 15.06 3.54
C THR A 25 -1.02 13.83 2.63
N VAL A 26 -2.17 13.16 2.55
CA VAL A 26 -2.36 12.08 1.59
C VAL A 26 -2.47 12.65 0.19
N VAL A 27 -1.61 12.19 -0.70
CA VAL A 27 -1.63 12.56 -2.12
C VAL A 27 -2.30 11.43 -2.89
N PRO A 28 -3.47 11.65 -3.51
CA PRO A 28 -4.10 10.65 -4.36
C PRO A 28 -3.16 10.17 -5.47
N SER A 29 -3.22 8.88 -5.76
CA SER A 29 -2.37 8.23 -6.77
C SER A 29 -3.13 7.25 -7.66
N ILE A 30 -2.48 6.79 -8.72
CA ILE A 30 -2.95 5.64 -9.51
C ILE A 30 -2.91 4.30 -8.76
N SER A 31 -2.34 4.26 -7.56
CA SER A 31 -2.32 3.10 -6.66
C SER A 31 -3.10 3.38 -5.36
N PRO A 32 -4.41 3.67 -5.42
CA PRO A 32 -5.14 4.32 -4.32
C PRO A 32 -5.22 3.49 -3.04
N SER A 33 -5.17 2.17 -3.14
CA SER A 33 -5.13 1.27 -1.98
C SER A 33 -3.87 1.39 -1.12
N MET A 34 -2.86 2.13 -1.58
CA MET A 34 -1.63 2.44 -0.85
C MET A 34 -1.57 3.90 -0.40
N ASP A 35 -2.60 4.71 -0.67
CA ASP A 35 -2.68 6.12 -0.28
C ASP A 35 -3.05 6.26 1.20
N ILE A 36 -2.08 5.97 2.06
CA ILE A 36 -2.26 5.92 3.51
C ILE A 36 -1.60 7.11 4.21
N GLN A 37 -2.27 7.65 5.22
CA GLN A 37 -1.65 8.62 6.14
C GLN A 37 -0.87 7.90 7.26
N ILE A 38 -1.39 6.76 7.72
CA ILE A 38 -0.79 5.90 8.73
C ILE A 38 -0.92 4.44 8.28
N SER A 39 0.10 3.63 8.56
CA SER A 39 0.04 2.19 8.38
C SER A 39 -0.47 1.54 9.65
N SER A 40 -1.75 1.16 9.67
CA SER A 40 -2.44 0.66 10.87
C SER A 40 -1.81 -0.58 11.48
N ASN A 41 -1.15 -1.42 10.68
CA ASN A 41 -0.47 -2.63 11.16
C ASN A 41 0.98 -2.40 11.59
N PHE A 42 1.54 -1.21 11.35
CA PHE A 42 2.95 -0.94 11.69
C PHE A 42 3.20 -0.96 13.20
N GLU A 43 2.17 -0.68 14.02
CA GLU A 43 2.21 -0.87 15.47
C GLU A 43 2.67 -2.27 15.88
N ARG A 44 2.29 -3.32 15.14
CA ARG A 44 2.73 -4.70 15.41
C ARG A 44 4.22 -4.89 15.15
N ALA A 45 4.75 -4.29 14.08
CA ALA A 45 6.18 -4.33 13.78
C ALA A 45 6.99 -3.54 14.82
N LEU A 46 6.46 -2.40 15.30
CA LEU A 46 7.04 -1.65 16.40
C LEU A 46 7.07 -2.48 17.69
N PHE A 47 5.99 -3.20 18.00
CA PHE A 47 5.93 -4.07 19.17
C PHE A 47 7.03 -5.13 19.16
N ASP A 48 7.26 -5.81 18.04
CA ASP A 48 8.38 -6.76 17.94
C ASP A 48 9.75 -6.05 17.97
N ALA A 49 9.90 -4.87 17.37
CA ALA A 49 11.16 -4.11 17.38
C ALA A 49 11.54 -3.52 18.75
N TYR A 50 10.55 -3.33 19.62
CA TYR A 50 10.68 -2.92 21.03
C TYR A 50 10.70 -4.12 21.98
N ASP A 51 11.08 -5.31 21.51
CA ASP A 51 11.15 -6.54 22.34
C ASP A 51 9.84 -6.82 23.10
N ARG A 52 8.71 -6.45 22.48
CA ARG A 52 7.34 -6.63 23.01
C ARG A 52 7.04 -5.80 24.27
N GLU A 53 7.74 -4.68 24.44
CA GLU A 53 7.49 -3.66 25.48
C GLU A 53 6.23 -2.83 25.16
N GLY A 54 5.06 -3.33 25.57
CA GLY A 54 3.77 -2.70 25.26
C GLY A 54 3.63 -1.26 25.76
N ALA A 55 4.22 -0.93 26.91
CA ALA A 55 4.19 0.44 27.45
C ALA A 55 4.95 1.45 26.56
N ALA A 56 6.06 1.02 25.96
CA ALA A 56 6.82 1.85 25.04
C ALA A 56 6.02 2.11 23.75
N VAL A 57 5.39 1.07 23.19
CA VAL A 57 4.53 1.22 22.00
C VAL A 57 3.32 2.10 22.28
N ALA A 58 2.68 1.94 23.44
CA ALA A 58 1.55 2.78 23.83
C ALA A 58 1.95 4.27 23.88
N ALA A 59 3.12 4.60 24.43
CA ALA A 59 3.64 5.96 24.43
C ALA A 59 3.85 6.52 23.01
N LEU A 60 4.38 5.71 22.07
CA LEU A 60 4.51 6.12 20.66
C LEU A 60 3.14 6.39 20.01
N MET A 61 2.14 5.55 20.28
CA MET A 61 0.79 5.74 19.74
C MET A 61 0.12 6.99 20.30
N ASP A 62 0.36 7.31 21.58
CA ASP A 62 -0.08 8.57 22.19
C ASP A 62 0.62 9.78 21.55
N GLU A 63 1.92 9.70 21.27
CA GLU A 63 2.65 10.75 20.55
C GLU A 63 2.14 10.92 19.11
N LEU A 64 1.85 9.83 18.40
CA LEU A 64 1.25 9.89 17.07
C LEU A 64 -0.09 10.63 17.11
N LYS A 65 -0.95 10.29 18.07
CA LYS A 65 -2.28 10.89 18.24
C LYS A 65 -2.21 12.37 18.60
N THR A 66 -1.27 12.77 19.45
CA THR A 66 -1.21 14.12 20.03
C THR A 66 -0.31 15.08 19.25
N LYS A 67 0.78 14.59 18.66
CA LYS A 67 1.81 15.39 17.97
C LYS A 67 1.91 15.11 16.46
N GLY A 68 1.15 14.15 15.96
CA GLY A 68 1.16 13.78 14.54
C GLY A 68 2.30 12.86 14.11
N GLY A 69 3.16 12.42 15.03
CA GLY A 69 4.29 11.53 14.73
C GLY A 69 5.30 11.42 15.87
N PHE A 70 6.26 10.53 15.70
CA PHE A 70 7.34 10.23 16.65
C PHE A 70 8.64 9.87 15.91
N THR A 71 9.75 9.85 16.65
CA THR A 71 11.06 9.45 16.14
C THR A 71 11.57 8.25 16.93
N LEU A 72 11.99 7.20 16.21
CA LEU A 72 12.55 6.00 16.80
C LEU A 72 13.98 6.24 17.29
N SER A 73 14.36 5.56 18.37
CA SER A 73 15.78 5.50 18.77
C SER A 73 16.58 4.69 17.74
N GLN A 74 17.90 4.94 17.68
CA GLN A 74 18.78 4.24 16.74
C GLN A 74 18.69 2.72 16.90
N GLY A 75 18.67 2.20 18.13
CA GLY A 75 18.58 0.75 18.37
C GLY A 75 17.28 0.12 17.84
N VAL A 76 16.14 0.79 18.01
CA VAL A 76 14.86 0.30 17.49
C VAL A 76 14.82 0.36 15.96
N LEU A 77 15.35 1.45 15.38
CA LEU A 77 15.46 1.59 13.94
C LEU A 77 16.36 0.50 13.34
N ASP A 78 17.46 0.17 14.01
CA ASP A 78 18.37 -0.91 13.60
C ASP A 78 17.69 -2.28 13.70
N ASN A 79 16.88 -2.52 14.75
CA ASN A 79 16.07 -3.73 14.88
C ASN A 79 15.08 -3.89 13.71
N LEU A 80 14.38 -2.81 13.33
CA LEU A 80 13.50 -2.81 12.15
C LEU A 80 14.31 -3.07 10.88
N ARG A 81 15.42 -2.36 10.68
CA ARG A 81 16.28 -2.50 9.51
C ARG A 81 16.96 -3.85 9.41
N ALA A 82 17.11 -4.61 10.50
CA ALA A 82 17.60 -5.97 10.47
C ALA A 82 16.64 -6.93 9.73
N GLN A 83 15.35 -6.59 9.67
CA GLN A 83 14.32 -7.41 9.01
C GLN A 83 13.82 -6.79 7.69
N PHE A 84 13.72 -5.45 7.66
CA PHE A 84 13.07 -4.72 6.60
C PHE A 84 14.03 -3.84 5.79
N ASP A 85 13.84 -3.85 4.47
CA ASP A 85 14.26 -2.79 3.57
C ASP A 85 13.03 -1.99 3.13
N SER A 86 13.25 -0.85 2.46
CA SER A 86 12.15 -0.13 1.83
C SER A 86 12.56 0.64 0.59
N GLY A 87 11.57 0.96 -0.24
CA GLY A 87 11.71 1.89 -1.36
C GLY A 87 10.41 2.63 -1.63
N ARG A 88 10.56 3.83 -2.17
CA ARG A 88 9.47 4.68 -2.64
C ARG A 88 9.50 4.74 -4.15
N VAL A 89 8.32 4.71 -4.76
CA VAL A 89 8.14 4.87 -6.21
C VAL A 89 7.18 6.02 -6.45
N SER A 90 7.53 6.90 -7.39
CA SER A 90 6.63 7.95 -7.86
C SER A 90 5.58 7.40 -8.83
N GLU A 91 4.54 8.18 -9.08
CA GLU A 91 3.52 7.83 -10.08
C GLU A 91 4.12 7.65 -11.49
N GLN A 92 5.07 8.52 -11.88
CA GLN A 92 5.77 8.41 -13.16
C GLN A 92 6.58 7.12 -13.27
N GLU A 93 7.33 6.76 -12.22
CA GLU A 93 8.10 5.52 -12.19
C GLU A 93 7.19 4.29 -12.18
N THR A 94 6.03 4.38 -11.53
CA THR A 94 5.02 3.33 -11.55
C THR A 94 4.51 3.09 -12.96
N SER A 95 4.09 4.15 -13.67
CA SER A 95 3.67 4.04 -15.08
C SER A 95 4.78 3.50 -15.98
N THR A 96 6.01 3.96 -15.78
CA THR A 96 7.19 3.46 -16.52
C THR A 96 7.40 1.96 -16.29
N GLU A 97 7.23 1.48 -15.06
CA GLU A 97 7.37 0.05 -14.76
C GLU A 97 6.25 -0.78 -15.39
N ILE A 98 5.00 -0.27 -15.43
CA ILE A 98 3.89 -0.95 -16.13
C ILE A 98 4.25 -1.11 -17.62
N THR A 99 4.68 -0.03 -18.28
CA THR A 99 5.08 -0.06 -19.69
C THR A 99 6.26 -1.02 -19.92
N HIS A 100 7.28 -0.95 -19.06
CA HIS A 100 8.49 -1.76 -19.15
C HIS A 100 8.19 -3.25 -18.97
N SER A 101 7.38 -3.61 -17.96
CA SER A 101 6.97 -5.00 -17.72
C SER A 101 6.19 -5.57 -18.90
N PHE A 102 5.27 -4.79 -19.47
CA PHE A 102 4.52 -5.22 -20.64
C PHE A 102 5.45 -5.46 -21.85
N ALA A 103 6.33 -4.51 -22.14
CA ALA A 103 7.21 -4.58 -23.30
C ALA A 103 8.28 -5.68 -23.20
N THR A 104 8.83 -5.93 -22.00
CA THR A 104 10.00 -6.81 -21.82
C THR A 104 9.66 -8.18 -21.24
N ARG A 105 8.52 -8.30 -20.56
CA ARG A 105 8.10 -9.53 -19.86
C ARG A 105 6.75 -10.05 -20.34
N ALA A 106 6.07 -9.34 -21.25
CA ALA A 106 4.71 -9.61 -21.68
C ALA A 106 3.71 -9.71 -20.51
N GLU A 107 4.00 -9.02 -19.40
CA GLU A 107 3.20 -9.07 -18.17
C GLU A 107 2.60 -7.69 -17.89
N LEU A 108 1.27 -7.64 -17.82
CA LEU A 108 0.52 -6.41 -17.60
C LEU A 108 0.23 -6.22 -16.10
N LEU A 109 1.02 -5.36 -15.46
CA LEU A 109 0.90 -5.11 -14.03
C LEU A 109 -0.18 -4.08 -13.71
N CYS A 110 -0.90 -4.28 -12.59
CA CYS A 110 -1.61 -3.18 -11.97
C CYS A 110 -0.61 -2.20 -11.30
N PRO A 111 -1.01 -0.95 -11.03
CA PRO A 111 -0.12 0.03 -10.42
C PRO A 111 0.53 -0.42 -9.10
N HIS A 112 -0.22 -1.08 -8.23
CA HIS A 112 0.29 -1.61 -6.95
C HIS A 112 1.40 -2.65 -7.15
N SER A 113 1.22 -3.55 -8.11
CA SER A 113 2.18 -4.60 -8.42
C SER A 113 3.44 -4.01 -9.06
N ALA A 114 3.27 -3.00 -9.92
CA ALA A 114 4.38 -2.28 -10.54
C ALA A 114 5.28 -1.57 -9.52
N ILE A 115 4.70 -0.95 -8.47
CA ILE A 115 5.49 -0.39 -7.36
C ILE A 115 6.36 -1.47 -6.70
N GLY A 116 5.77 -2.63 -6.40
CA GLY A 116 6.48 -3.76 -5.80
C GLY A 116 7.63 -4.25 -6.68
N VAL A 117 7.39 -4.44 -7.97
CA VAL A 117 8.42 -4.85 -8.95
C VAL A 117 9.53 -3.82 -9.06
N ARG A 118 9.19 -2.53 -9.18
CA ARG A 118 10.17 -1.45 -9.32
C ARG A 118 11.13 -1.37 -8.14
N VAL A 119 10.62 -1.46 -6.90
CA VAL A 119 11.46 -1.47 -5.69
C VAL A 119 12.29 -2.74 -5.61
N ALA A 120 11.68 -3.89 -5.94
CA ALA A 120 12.36 -5.18 -5.90
C ALA A 120 13.54 -5.26 -6.89
N ASP A 121 13.37 -4.76 -8.12
CA ASP A 121 14.43 -4.72 -9.13
C ASP A 121 15.62 -3.85 -8.70
N ALA A 122 15.35 -2.75 -7.99
CA ALA A 122 16.40 -1.85 -7.48
C ALA A 122 17.22 -2.46 -6.32
N GLN A 123 16.70 -3.50 -5.66
CA GLN A 123 17.31 -4.13 -4.47
C GLN A 123 17.66 -5.61 -4.70
N ARG A 124 17.73 -6.03 -5.96
CA ARG A 124 17.90 -7.43 -6.32
C ARG A 124 19.32 -7.92 -6.04
N ASP A 125 19.44 -8.97 -5.23
CA ASP A 125 20.64 -9.81 -5.14
C ASP A 125 20.53 -10.94 -6.18
N PRO A 126 21.48 -11.10 -7.12
CA PRO A 126 21.41 -12.16 -8.13
C PRO A 126 21.46 -13.58 -7.54
N ASN A 127 21.91 -13.74 -6.29
CA ASN A 127 22.02 -15.03 -5.62
C ASN A 127 20.79 -15.39 -4.79
N VAL A 128 19.85 -14.47 -4.61
CA VAL A 128 18.65 -14.67 -3.78
C VAL A 128 17.40 -14.46 -4.64
N PRO A 129 16.51 -15.47 -4.75
CA PRO A 129 15.25 -15.30 -5.46
C PRO A 129 14.42 -14.15 -4.86
N MET A 130 14.03 -13.21 -5.71
CA MET A 130 13.15 -12.10 -5.34
C MET A 130 11.71 -12.46 -5.72
N ILE A 131 10.79 -12.38 -4.76
CA ILE A 131 9.36 -12.64 -4.94
C ILE A 131 8.60 -11.35 -4.70
N THR A 132 7.86 -10.88 -5.71
CA THR A 132 6.99 -9.72 -5.62
C THR A 132 5.54 -10.16 -5.45
N LEU A 133 4.80 -9.46 -4.59
CA LEU A 133 3.38 -9.73 -4.39
C LEU A 133 2.56 -8.93 -5.39
N ALA A 134 1.96 -9.61 -6.37
CA ALA A 134 0.98 -9.00 -7.27
C ALA A 134 -0.37 -8.90 -6.55
N THR A 135 -0.66 -7.72 -5.98
CA THR A 135 -1.77 -7.54 -5.03
C THR A 135 -3.14 -7.31 -5.68
N ALA A 136 -3.17 -7.02 -6.97
CA ALA A 136 -4.41 -6.87 -7.72
C ALA A 136 -4.25 -7.25 -9.20
N HIS A 137 -5.35 -7.71 -9.79
CA HIS A 137 -5.46 -7.91 -11.24
C HIS A 137 -5.48 -6.55 -11.97
N PRO A 138 -4.82 -6.38 -13.14
CA PRO A 138 -4.78 -5.12 -13.89
C PRO A 138 -6.17 -4.57 -14.23
N ALA A 139 -7.16 -5.44 -14.50
CA ALA A 139 -8.55 -5.06 -14.74
C ALA A 139 -9.25 -4.31 -13.59
N LYS A 140 -8.67 -4.30 -12.37
CA LYS A 140 -9.18 -3.48 -11.26
C LYS A 140 -8.79 -2.00 -11.37
N PHE A 141 -7.78 -1.69 -12.19
CA PHE A 141 -7.26 -0.34 -12.40
C PHE A 141 -7.06 -0.07 -13.90
N PRO A 142 -8.12 -0.24 -14.73
CA PRO A 142 -7.98 -0.28 -16.18
C PRO A 142 -7.50 1.04 -16.77
N ASP A 143 -7.87 2.18 -16.17
CA ASP A 143 -7.49 3.50 -16.68
C ASP A 143 -6.01 3.80 -16.49
N ALA A 144 -5.42 3.40 -15.35
CA ALA A 144 -3.99 3.56 -15.11
C ALA A 144 -3.15 2.69 -16.04
N VAL A 145 -3.60 1.45 -16.27
CA VAL A 145 -2.95 0.52 -17.20
C VAL A 145 -3.04 1.03 -18.64
N HIS A 146 -4.23 1.48 -19.06
CA HIS A 146 -4.45 2.05 -20.38
C HIS A 146 -3.62 3.32 -20.62
N ALA A 147 -3.53 4.21 -19.64
CA ALA A 147 -2.70 5.40 -19.73
C ALA A 147 -1.20 5.07 -19.89
N ALA A 148 -0.72 4.00 -19.25
CA ALA A 148 0.69 3.61 -19.31
C ALA A 148 1.07 2.82 -20.58
N THR A 149 0.16 2.01 -21.12
CA THR A 149 0.48 1.02 -22.16
C THR A 149 -0.32 1.17 -23.45
N GLY A 150 -1.45 1.88 -23.43
CA GLY A 150 -2.47 1.85 -24.47
C GLY A 150 -3.43 0.65 -24.37
N GLU A 151 -3.09 -0.38 -23.60
CA GLU A 151 -3.90 -1.59 -23.44
C GLU A 151 -4.97 -1.41 -22.36
N ARG A 152 -6.21 -1.79 -22.67
CA ARG A 152 -7.30 -1.81 -21.68
C ARG A 152 -7.50 -3.24 -21.18
N PRO A 153 -7.11 -3.56 -19.93
CA PRO A 153 -7.15 -4.93 -19.44
C PRO A 153 -8.58 -5.45 -19.35
N GLU A 154 -8.81 -6.63 -19.93
CA GLU A 154 -10.10 -7.32 -19.89
C GLU A 154 -10.38 -7.96 -18.52
N LEU A 155 -11.67 -8.14 -18.22
CA LEU A 155 -12.08 -8.94 -17.07
C LEU A 155 -11.72 -10.41 -17.30
N PRO A 156 -11.35 -11.16 -16.24
CA PRO A 156 -11.20 -12.61 -16.34
C PRO A 156 -12.50 -13.25 -16.85
N ALA A 157 -12.41 -14.31 -17.66
CA ALA A 157 -13.57 -14.95 -18.30
C ALA A 157 -14.73 -15.28 -17.35
N ARG A 158 -14.42 -15.71 -16.10
CA ARG A 158 -15.43 -16.00 -15.06
C ARG A 158 -16.24 -14.79 -14.56
N MET A 159 -15.82 -13.59 -14.94
CA MET A 159 -16.42 -12.30 -14.57
C MET A 159 -16.76 -11.46 -15.81
N ALA A 160 -16.78 -12.04 -17.01
CA ALA A 160 -17.05 -11.29 -18.24
C ALA A 160 -18.41 -10.59 -18.23
N ASP A 161 -19.40 -11.18 -17.56
CA ASP A 161 -20.76 -10.65 -17.39
C ASP A 161 -20.91 -9.71 -16.20
N LEU A 162 -19.83 -9.35 -15.49
CA LEU A 162 -19.91 -8.62 -14.21
C LEU A 162 -20.73 -7.33 -14.31
N PHE A 163 -20.58 -6.58 -15.39
CA PHE A 163 -21.30 -5.31 -15.62
C PHE A 163 -22.76 -5.50 -16.06
N GLU A 164 -23.18 -6.72 -16.39
CA GLU A 164 -24.56 -7.05 -16.76
C GLU A 164 -25.39 -7.50 -15.54
N ARG A 165 -24.72 -7.84 -14.44
CA ARG A 165 -25.38 -8.34 -13.22
C ARG A 165 -26.13 -7.19 -12.52
N PRO A 166 -27.34 -7.45 -11.99
CA PRO A 166 -28.08 -6.43 -11.25
C PRO A 166 -27.35 -6.05 -9.96
N GLU A 167 -27.20 -4.74 -9.73
CA GLU A 167 -26.69 -4.22 -8.47
C GLU A 167 -27.77 -4.23 -7.38
N ARG A 168 -27.39 -4.60 -6.15
CA ARG A 168 -28.26 -4.47 -4.96
C ARG A 168 -27.67 -3.41 -4.03
N VAL A 169 -28.16 -2.18 -4.15
CA VAL A 169 -27.69 -1.02 -3.39
C VAL A 169 -28.85 -0.42 -2.58
N THR A 170 -28.59 -0.05 -1.32
CA THR A 170 -29.52 0.73 -0.49
C THR A 170 -28.91 2.09 -0.23
N ARG A 171 -29.54 3.14 -0.76
CA ARG A 171 -29.08 4.51 -0.54
C ARG A 171 -29.47 4.96 0.87
N VAL A 172 -28.56 5.67 1.53
CA VAL A 172 -28.76 6.22 2.87
C VAL A 172 -28.24 7.65 2.91
N ALA A 173 -28.87 8.50 3.72
CA ALA A 173 -28.36 9.83 4.00
C ALA A 173 -27.00 9.75 4.72
N ASN A 174 -26.20 10.81 4.61
CA ASN A 174 -24.98 10.97 5.42
C ASN A 174 -25.35 11.31 6.87
N ASP A 175 -26.00 10.38 7.56
CA ASP A 175 -26.52 10.51 8.91
C ASP A 175 -26.31 9.20 9.68
N LEU A 176 -25.77 9.31 10.90
CA LEU A 176 -25.41 8.16 11.73
C LEU A 176 -26.65 7.37 12.17
N HIS A 177 -27.76 8.05 12.44
CA HIS A 177 -28.98 7.40 12.90
C HIS A 177 -29.61 6.58 11.77
N ALA A 178 -29.75 7.17 10.58
CA ALA A 178 -30.24 6.49 9.38
C ALA A 178 -29.39 5.26 9.03
N LEU A 179 -28.06 5.36 9.16
CA LEU A 179 -27.17 4.21 8.94
C LEU A 179 -27.39 3.09 9.96
N LYS A 180 -27.48 3.44 11.26
CA LYS A 180 -27.75 2.46 12.33
C LYS A 180 -29.08 1.75 12.14
N GLN A 181 -30.11 2.49 11.72
CA GLN A 181 -31.43 1.93 11.46
C GLN A 181 -31.39 0.87 10.34
N ILE A 182 -30.73 1.16 9.21
CA ILE A 182 -30.58 0.19 8.11
C ILE A 182 -29.89 -1.10 8.57
N VAL A 183 -28.85 -0.97 9.41
CA VAL A 183 -28.14 -2.14 9.95
C VAL A 183 -29.07 -2.96 10.84
N GLN A 184 -29.83 -2.32 11.73
CA GLN A 184 -30.75 -2.99 12.64
C GLN A 184 -31.91 -3.69 11.92
N GLU A 185 -32.45 -3.10 10.86
CA GLU A 185 -33.57 -3.65 10.10
C GLU A 185 -33.18 -4.84 9.20
N ARG A 186 -31.88 -5.08 8.98
CA ARG A 186 -31.38 -6.04 7.98
C ARG A 186 -30.41 -7.10 8.51
N ILE A 187 -30.11 -7.06 9.81
CA ILE A 187 -29.58 -8.20 10.58
C ILE A 187 -30.76 -9.08 10.97
#